data_AF-A0A0R3SYD1-F1
#
_entry.id   AF-A0A0R3SYD1-F1
#
_cell.length_a   1.000
_cell.length_b   1.000
_cell.length_c   1.000
_cell.angle_alpha   90.00
_cell.angle_beta   90.00
_cell.angle_gamma   90.00
#
_symmetry.space_group_name_H-M   'P 1'
#
loop_
_entity.id
_entity.type
_entity.pdbx_description
1 polymer ?
#
loop_
_entity_poly.entity_id
_entity_poly.type
_entity_poly.pdbx_seq_one_letter_code
_entity_poly.pdbx_strand_id
1 'polypeptide(L)'
;MTKDCGTYLTGDLVTMAIDQMPDLLERLTEAVGVARRTRCRLCSLSDFVRLPVVEACAWMSSLDKVIQIVHTKDDLHTSEDSGQVLINPYTRICLVGSASLAAFVGSIFGSSLAIPEEGLNFLTLGNIYQFDSQIEGAMSNYPFKQTRQISYFGLFLDKDASVRTFDKLAVTISEFWSDFQPHWKIKLSVVPDPDLRYCEMARWKVTMVAEDKSEFELASVSLLGDWVSRRGDIKSSSNGVHLFMVFGEMVNLENFITAVGKEGTFQSASE
;
A
#
# COMPACT_ATOMS: atom_id res chain seq x y z
N MET A 1 -1.75 -37.83 1.73
CA MET A 1 -1.41 -36.48 1.24
C MET A 1 -1.45 -35.54 2.43
N THR A 2 -0.31 -35.05 2.87
CA THR A 2 -0.22 -33.92 3.80
C THR A 2 -0.83 -32.71 3.11
N LYS A 3 -1.90 -32.15 3.68
CA LYS A 3 -2.42 -30.86 3.22
C LYS A 3 -1.32 -29.84 3.48
N ASP A 4 -0.90 -29.13 2.44
CA ASP A 4 -0.15 -27.90 2.60
C ASP A 4 -0.97 -26.98 3.53
N CYS A 5 -0.34 -26.45 4.57
CA CYS A 5 -0.98 -25.57 5.56
C CYS A 5 -0.67 -24.08 5.29
N GLY A 6 0.08 -23.79 4.22
CA GLY A 6 0.55 -22.44 3.89
C GLY A 6 1.89 -22.12 4.55
N THR A 7 2.36 -20.90 4.32
CA THR A 7 3.63 -20.41 4.85
C THR A 7 3.44 -19.78 6.23
N TYR A 8 4.19 -20.25 7.21
CA TYR A 8 4.20 -19.69 8.57
C TYR A 8 5.56 -19.06 8.87
N LEU A 9 5.55 -17.83 9.40
CA LEU A 9 6.75 -17.23 9.96
C LEU A 9 7.04 -17.88 11.33
N THR A 10 8.30 -18.24 11.58
CA THR A 10 8.76 -18.84 12.83
C THR A 10 10.10 -18.26 13.26
N GLY A 11 10.41 -18.31 14.56
CA GLY A 11 11.70 -17.83 15.09
C GLY A 11 11.92 -16.34 14.85
N ASP A 12 13.13 -15.95 14.43
CA ASP A 12 13.53 -14.55 14.26
C ASP A 12 12.67 -13.79 13.25
N LEU A 13 12.06 -14.48 12.28
CA LEU A 13 11.12 -13.87 11.33
C LEU A 13 9.85 -13.35 12.01
N VAL A 14 9.43 -13.98 13.11
CA VAL A 14 8.32 -13.49 13.93
C VAL A 14 8.74 -12.24 14.69
N THR A 15 9.96 -12.21 15.22
CA THR A 15 10.55 -11.02 15.86
C THR A 15 10.63 -9.85 14.87
N MET A 16 11.05 -10.10 13.63
CA MET A 16 11.00 -9.07 12.58
C MET A 16 9.58 -8.55 12.35
N ALA A 17 8.59 -9.46 12.30
CA ALA A 17 7.21 -9.08 12.09
C ALA A 17 6.60 -8.32 13.27
N ILE A 18 6.86 -8.74 14.51
CA ILE A 18 6.19 -8.26 15.73
C ILE A 18 6.92 -7.06 16.34
N ASP A 19 8.25 -7.06 16.34
CA ASP A 19 9.05 -6.03 17.03
C ASP A 19 9.67 -5.02 16.06
N GLN A 20 10.26 -5.50 14.96
CA GLN A 20 10.96 -4.60 14.02
C GLN A 20 10.00 -3.75 13.18
N MET A 21 8.88 -4.30 12.71
CA MET A 21 7.91 -3.51 11.92
C MET A 21 7.33 -2.32 12.70
N PRO A 22 6.93 -2.45 13.99
CA PRO A 22 6.54 -1.29 14.79
C PRO A 22 7.67 -0.27 15.03
N ASP A 23 8.91 -0.71 15.30
CA ASP A 23 10.06 0.20 15.44
C ASP A 23 10.33 0.98 14.14
N LEU A 24 10.30 0.29 12.98
CA LEU A 24 10.38 0.93 11.67
C LEU A 24 9.26 1.95 11.45
N LEU A 25 8.02 1.65 11.89
CA LEU A 25 6.90 2.59 11.80
C LEU A 25 7.16 3.86 12.62
N GLU A 26 7.67 3.71 13.84
CA GLU A 26 7.99 4.85 14.71
C GLU A 26 9.06 5.74 14.09
N ARG A 27 10.17 5.15 13.64
CA ARG A 27 11.27 5.88 12.98
C ARG A 27 10.83 6.54 11.68
N LEU A 28 10.02 5.86 10.86
CA LEU A 28 9.46 6.44 9.64
C LEU A 28 8.52 7.59 9.94
N THR A 29 7.74 7.50 11.03
CA THR A 29 6.85 8.59 11.45
C THR A 29 7.66 9.83 11.81
N GLU A 30 8.78 9.67 12.52
CA GLU A 30 9.70 10.75 12.83
C GLU A 30 10.36 11.30 11.56
N ALA A 31 10.97 10.45 10.72
CA ALA A 31 11.64 10.85 9.50
C ALA A 31 10.72 11.63 8.55
N VAL A 32 9.50 11.12 8.33
CA VAL A 32 8.48 11.80 7.52
C VAL A 32 8.05 13.11 8.20
N GLY A 33 7.84 13.11 9.52
CA GLY A 33 7.46 14.30 10.27
C GLY A 33 8.50 15.44 10.15
N VAL A 34 9.78 15.12 10.32
CA VAL A 34 10.92 16.05 10.19
C VAL A 34 11.04 16.53 8.76
N ALA A 35 11.05 15.62 7.78
CA ALA A 35 11.16 15.98 6.37
C ALA A 35 10.02 16.89 5.93
N ARG A 36 8.80 16.62 6.39
CA ARG A 36 7.62 17.40 6.02
C ARG A 36 7.48 18.70 6.80
N ARG A 37 8.08 18.81 7.99
CA ARG A 37 7.76 19.85 8.98
C ARG A 37 6.26 19.91 9.29
N THR A 38 5.60 18.77 9.21
CA THR A 38 4.17 18.61 9.48
C THR A 38 3.95 17.34 10.27
N ARG A 39 2.87 17.28 11.04
CA ARG A 39 2.53 16.08 11.79
C ARG A 39 2.11 14.94 10.84
N CYS A 40 2.88 13.85 10.85
CA CYS A 40 2.45 12.57 10.29
C CYS A 40 1.54 11.87 11.32
N ARG A 41 0.38 11.37 10.88
CA ARG A 41 -0.62 10.76 11.77
C ARG A 41 -0.61 9.24 11.57
N LEU A 42 -0.73 8.49 12.66
CA LEU A 42 -0.98 7.06 12.56
C LEU A 42 -2.47 6.80 12.35
N CYS A 43 -2.79 5.82 11.52
CA CYS A 43 -4.15 5.37 11.31
C CYS A 43 -4.25 3.84 11.26
N SER A 44 -5.40 3.33 11.67
CA SER A 44 -5.77 1.91 11.58
C SER A 44 -6.92 1.79 10.59
N LEU A 45 -6.77 0.93 9.60
CA LEU A 45 -7.73 0.79 8.51
C LEU A 45 -8.30 -0.64 8.47
N SER A 46 -9.40 -0.81 7.74
CA SER A 46 -10.03 -2.12 7.52
C SER A 46 -9.27 -2.92 6.48
N ASP A 47 -9.16 -4.24 6.68
CA ASP A 47 -8.68 -5.17 5.64
C ASP A 47 -9.70 -5.31 4.49
N PHE A 48 -10.95 -4.90 4.72
CA PHE A 48 -12.07 -5.06 3.81
C PHE A 48 -12.59 -3.71 3.29
N VAL A 49 -12.88 -3.66 1.99
CA VAL A 49 -13.49 -2.51 1.32
C VAL A 49 -14.56 -2.97 0.33
N ARG A 50 -15.41 -2.05 -0.14
CA ARG A 50 -16.37 -2.35 -1.21
C ARG A 50 -15.68 -2.28 -2.57
N LEU A 51 -16.14 -3.08 -3.54
CA LEU A 51 -15.56 -3.16 -4.89
C LEU A 51 -15.44 -1.79 -5.60
N PRO A 52 -16.38 -0.83 -5.50
CA PRO A 52 -16.23 0.48 -6.13
C PRO A 52 -15.00 1.25 -5.62
N VAL A 53 -14.59 1.05 -4.36
CA VAL A 53 -13.38 1.65 -3.80
C VAL A 53 -12.14 1.06 -4.48
N VAL A 54 -12.11 -0.27 -4.66
CA VAL A 54 -11.00 -0.97 -5.32
C VAL A 54 -10.85 -0.50 -6.75
N GLU A 55 -11.97 -0.38 -7.45
CA GLU A 55 -12.05 0.11 -8.82
C GLU A 55 -11.60 1.58 -8.92
N ALA A 56 -12.03 2.44 -7.99
CA ALA A 56 -11.62 3.84 -7.93
C ALA A 56 -10.09 4.00 -7.75
N CYS A 57 -9.46 3.09 -7.01
CA CYS A 57 -8.01 3.12 -6.80
C CYS A 57 -7.23 2.70 -8.03
N ALA A 58 -7.78 1.84 -8.90
CA ALA A 58 -7.11 1.28 -10.08
C ALA A 58 -5.69 0.75 -9.79
N TRP A 59 -5.45 0.26 -8.56
CA TRP A 59 -4.15 -0.19 -8.08
C TRP A 59 -3.75 -1.56 -8.64
N MET A 60 -4.75 -2.38 -8.99
CA MET A 60 -4.55 -3.68 -9.61
C MET A 60 -4.80 -3.60 -11.11
N SER A 61 -4.05 -4.37 -11.89
CA SER A 61 -4.20 -4.43 -13.36
C SER A 61 -5.54 -5.02 -13.82
N SER A 62 -6.18 -5.84 -13.00
CA SER A 62 -7.54 -6.37 -13.22
C SER A 62 -8.25 -6.58 -11.89
N LEU A 63 -9.58 -6.41 -11.89
CA LEU A 63 -10.45 -6.74 -10.76
C LEU A 63 -10.55 -8.26 -10.52
N ASP A 64 -10.20 -9.09 -11.50
CA ASP A 64 -10.14 -10.56 -11.33
C ASP A 64 -9.05 -10.99 -10.35
N LYS A 65 -8.04 -10.13 -10.14
CA LYS A 65 -6.96 -10.35 -9.18
C LYS A 65 -7.30 -9.87 -7.77
N VAL A 66 -8.47 -9.27 -7.58
CA VAL A 66 -8.93 -8.84 -6.25
C VAL A 66 -9.58 -10.03 -5.56
N ILE A 67 -9.25 -10.24 -4.28
CA ILE A 67 -9.87 -11.32 -3.49
C ILE A 67 -11.26 -10.86 -3.06
N GLN A 68 -12.29 -11.40 -3.71
CA GLN A 68 -13.68 -11.01 -3.45
C GLN A 68 -14.31 -12.00 -2.47
N ILE A 69 -14.90 -11.49 -1.40
CA ILE A 69 -15.57 -12.32 -0.39
C ILE A 69 -16.86 -12.88 -0.98
N VAL A 70 -17.21 -14.12 -0.59
CA VAL A 70 -18.39 -14.83 -1.08
C VAL A 70 -19.65 -13.99 -0.88
N HIS A 71 -20.49 -13.97 -1.90
CA HIS A 71 -21.77 -13.27 -1.90
C HIS A 71 -22.66 -13.71 -0.74
N THR A 72 -23.20 -12.74 -0.04
CA THR A 72 -24.27 -12.92 0.93
C THR A 72 -25.62 -12.71 0.25
N LYS A 73 -26.72 -13.09 0.93
CA LYS A 73 -28.07 -12.83 0.43
C LYS A 73 -28.34 -11.33 0.20
N ASP A 74 -27.67 -10.48 0.98
CA ASP A 74 -27.80 -9.02 0.91
C ASP A 74 -27.15 -8.44 -0.36
N ASP A 75 -26.29 -9.21 -1.04
CA ASP A 75 -25.65 -8.82 -2.29
C ASP A 75 -26.50 -9.13 -3.53
N LEU A 76 -27.58 -9.91 -3.36
CA LEU A 76 -28.39 -10.41 -4.46
C LEU A 76 -29.62 -9.52 -4.65
N HIS A 77 -29.76 -8.98 -5.85
CA HIS A 77 -30.96 -8.29 -6.30
C HIS A 77 -31.67 -9.15 -7.35
N THR A 78 -32.91 -9.53 -7.08
CA THR A 78 -33.72 -10.27 -8.08
C THR A 78 -34.56 -9.26 -8.84
N SER A 79 -34.35 -9.17 -10.15
CA SER A 79 -35.18 -8.34 -11.03
C SER A 79 -36.61 -8.87 -11.05
N GLU A 80 -37.58 -8.01 -10.73
CA GLU A 80 -39.00 -8.37 -10.70
C GLU A 80 -39.54 -8.81 -12.07
N ASP A 81 -39.02 -8.23 -13.16
CA ASP A 81 -39.50 -8.47 -14.53
C ASP A 81 -38.94 -9.75 -15.17
N SER A 82 -37.73 -10.16 -14.80
CA SER A 82 -37.01 -11.27 -15.45
C SER A 82 -36.75 -12.46 -14.54
N GLY A 83 -36.94 -12.30 -13.22
CA GLY A 83 -36.51 -13.28 -12.22
C GLY A 83 -34.99 -13.48 -12.16
N GLN A 84 -34.21 -12.70 -12.91
CA GLN A 84 -32.77 -12.81 -12.95
C GLN A 84 -32.16 -12.29 -11.65
N VAL A 85 -31.30 -13.10 -11.04
CA VAL A 85 -30.52 -12.71 -9.88
C VAL A 85 -29.26 -11.97 -10.35
N LEU A 86 -29.19 -10.69 -9.99
CA LEU A 86 -28.06 -9.81 -10.22
C LEU A 86 -27.30 -9.60 -8.91
N ILE A 87 -25.99 -9.40 -9.02
CA ILE A 87 -25.14 -9.11 -7.87
C ILE A 87 -24.92 -7.61 -7.81
N ASN A 88 -25.25 -6.98 -6.69
CA ASN A 88 -25.01 -5.56 -6.50
C ASN A 88 -23.49 -5.32 -6.30
N PRO A 89 -22.80 -4.64 -7.25
CA PRO A 89 -21.36 -4.41 -7.10
C PRO A 89 -21.04 -3.47 -5.93
N TYR A 90 -21.98 -2.60 -5.52
CA TYR A 90 -21.77 -1.66 -4.42
C TYR A 90 -21.76 -2.32 -3.04
N THR A 91 -22.36 -3.50 -2.92
CA THR A 91 -22.31 -4.31 -1.69
C THR A 91 -21.19 -5.34 -1.75
N ARG A 92 -20.51 -5.53 -2.89
CA ARG A 92 -19.44 -6.52 -2.98
C ARG A 92 -18.24 -6.17 -2.11
N ILE A 93 -17.87 -7.05 -1.19
CA ILE A 93 -16.74 -6.87 -0.27
C ILE A 93 -15.48 -7.53 -0.86
N CYS A 94 -14.37 -6.80 -0.80
CA CYS A 94 -13.04 -7.23 -1.24
C CYS A 94 -12.07 -7.23 -0.06
N LEU A 95 -11.22 -8.24 0.00
CA LEU A 95 -10.08 -8.32 0.92
C LEU A 95 -8.86 -7.67 0.23
N VAL A 96 -8.46 -6.50 0.72
CA VAL A 96 -7.38 -5.68 0.14
C VAL A 96 -6.21 -5.48 1.11
N GLY A 97 -6.50 -5.53 2.41
CA GLY A 97 -5.53 -5.31 3.46
C GLY A 97 -5.48 -3.86 3.93
N SER A 98 -5.34 -3.71 5.24
CA SER A 98 -5.37 -2.46 6.01
C SER A 98 -4.20 -1.52 5.72
N ALA A 99 -3.14 -1.98 5.04
CA ALA A 99 -2.09 -1.09 4.55
C ALA A 99 -2.28 -0.66 3.08
N SER A 100 -3.36 -1.09 2.41
CA SER A 100 -3.56 -0.78 0.99
C SER A 100 -4.08 0.63 0.74
N LEU A 101 -3.80 1.15 -0.46
CA LEU A 101 -4.44 2.37 -0.99
C LEU A 101 -5.98 2.28 -0.90
N ALA A 102 -6.54 1.12 -1.25
CA ALA A 102 -7.98 0.91 -1.23
C ALA A 102 -8.57 1.00 0.18
N ALA A 103 -7.91 0.44 1.19
CA ALA A 103 -8.35 0.56 2.58
C ALA A 103 -8.40 2.03 3.05
N PHE A 104 -7.39 2.83 2.69
CA PHE A 104 -7.37 4.26 3.02
C PHE A 104 -8.48 5.02 2.29
N VAL A 105 -8.58 4.85 0.97
CA VAL A 105 -9.61 5.50 0.15
C VAL A 105 -11.02 5.11 0.62
N GLY A 106 -11.22 3.84 0.99
CA GLY A 106 -12.49 3.36 1.52
C GLY A 106 -12.93 4.05 2.82
N SER A 107 -11.97 4.50 3.63
CA SER A 107 -12.26 5.23 4.88
C SER A 107 -12.76 6.67 4.66
N ILE A 108 -12.49 7.24 3.48
CA ILE A 108 -12.83 8.62 3.12
C ILE A 108 -13.66 8.71 1.82
N PHE A 109 -14.19 7.59 1.35
CA PHE A 109 -14.93 7.52 0.09
C PHE A 109 -16.19 8.39 0.14
N GLY A 110 -16.42 9.21 -0.87
CA GLY A 110 -17.54 10.16 -0.93
C GLY A 110 -17.49 11.27 0.11
N SER A 111 -16.33 11.52 0.73
CA SER A 111 -16.20 12.48 1.82
C SER A 111 -15.71 13.85 1.35
N SER A 112 -16.14 14.88 2.09
CA SER A 112 -15.63 16.23 1.99
C SER A 112 -14.77 16.55 3.21
N LEU A 113 -13.48 16.81 3.01
CA LEU A 113 -12.46 16.87 4.06
C LEU A 113 -11.92 18.28 4.24
N ALA A 114 -11.70 18.69 5.49
CA ALA A 114 -10.94 19.90 5.79
C ALA A 114 -9.44 19.60 5.67
N ILE A 115 -8.82 20.09 4.60
CA ILE A 115 -7.39 19.90 4.33
C ILE A 115 -6.63 21.19 4.70
N PRO A 116 -5.64 21.12 5.60
CA PRO A 116 -4.82 22.28 5.93
C PRO A 116 -3.84 22.59 4.78
N GLU A 117 -3.25 23.78 4.77
CA GLU A 117 -2.38 24.25 3.68
C GLU A 117 -1.19 23.31 3.44
N GLU A 118 -0.64 22.76 4.51
CA GLU A 118 0.49 21.83 4.48
C GLU A 118 0.13 20.39 4.05
N GLY A 119 -1.16 20.11 3.89
CA GLY A 119 -1.73 18.80 3.56
C GLY A 119 -1.87 17.87 4.76
N LEU A 120 -2.52 16.72 4.54
CA LEU A 120 -2.61 15.65 5.53
C LEU A 120 -1.66 14.51 5.16
N ASN A 121 -0.97 13.98 6.17
CA ASN A 121 0.02 12.93 6.04
C ASN A 121 -0.32 11.82 7.04
N PHE A 122 -0.39 10.59 6.55
CA PHE A 122 -0.72 9.42 7.34
C PHE A 122 0.28 8.29 7.12
N LEU A 123 0.53 7.52 8.17
CA LEU A 123 1.19 6.22 8.11
C LEU A 123 0.27 5.17 8.73
N THR A 124 0.36 3.95 8.22
CA THR A 124 -0.30 2.78 8.80
C THR A 124 0.64 1.60 8.76
N LEU A 125 0.52 0.71 9.74
CA LEU A 125 1.11 -0.63 9.71
C LEU A 125 -0.05 -1.62 9.70
N GLY A 126 -0.18 -2.36 8.61
CA GLY A 126 -1.29 -3.27 8.39
C GLY A 126 -0.91 -4.47 7.54
N ASN A 127 -1.93 -5.17 7.06
CA ASN A 127 -1.77 -6.28 6.13
C ASN A 127 -1.94 -5.83 4.68
N ILE A 128 -1.36 -6.59 3.76
CA ILE A 128 -1.68 -6.61 2.33
C ILE A 128 -1.98 -8.05 1.94
N TYR A 129 -3.01 -8.22 1.12
CA TYR A 129 -3.37 -9.52 0.55
C TYR A 129 -3.24 -9.46 -0.97
N GLN A 130 -2.55 -10.44 -1.54
CA GLN A 130 -2.33 -10.51 -2.98
C GLN A 130 -2.80 -11.88 -3.49
N PHE A 131 -3.58 -11.86 -4.56
CA PHE A 131 -3.95 -13.08 -5.26
C PHE A 131 -2.72 -13.66 -5.97
N ASP A 132 -2.43 -14.93 -5.72
CA ASP A 132 -1.27 -15.58 -6.33
C ASP A 132 -1.70 -16.32 -7.61
N SER A 133 -1.50 -15.68 -8.76
CA SER A 133 -1.83 -16.25 -10.06
C SER A 133 -0.86 -17.34 -10.52
N GLN A 134 0.28 -17.55 -9.85
CA GLN A 134 1.19 -18.66 -10.16
C GLN A 134 0.69 -20.01 -9.63
N ILE A 135 -0.47 -20.02 -8.98
CA ILE A 135 -1.17 -21.23 -8.52
C ILE A 135 -2.15 -21.76 -9.59
N GLU A 136 -1.98 -21.40 -10.86
CA GLU A 136 -2.47 -22.26 -11.95
C GLU A 136 -1.47 -23.41 -12.17
N GLY A 137 -1.55 -24.44 -11.31
CA GLY A 137 -0.83 -25.71 -11.50
C GLY A 137 0.04 -26.21 -10.34
N ALA A 138 0.26 -25.41 -9.30
CA ALA A 138 0.95 -25.86 -8.07
C ALA A 138 -0.07 -26.22 -6.99
N MET A 139 0.13 -27.34 -6.28
CA MET A 139 -0.78 -27.89 -5.26
C MET A 139 -0.90 -27.06 -3.95
N SER A 140 -0.79 -25.74 -4.02
CA SER A 140 -1.13 -24.86 -2.91
C SER A 140 -2.66 -24.70 -2.87
N ASN A 141 -3.31 -25.14 -1.79
CA ASN A 141 -4.75 -24.97 -1.60
C ASN A 141 -5.15 -23.54 -1.16
N TYR A 142 -4.23 -22.56 -1.20
CA TYR A 142 -4.46 -21.21 -0.69
C TYR A 142 -4.50 -20.18 -1.82
N PRO A 143 -5.62 -19.43 -1.98
CA PRO A 143 -5.81 -18.56 -3.14
C PRO A 143 -5.09 -17.21 -3.03
N PHE A 144 -4.39 -16.92 -1.92
CA PHE A 144 -3.73 -15.63 -1.73
C PHE A 144 -2.55 -15.72 -0.75
N LYS A 145 -1.66 -14.74 -0.86
CA LYS A 145 -0.58 -14.43 0.08
C LYS A 145 -0.98 -13.26 0.97
N GLN A 146 -0.51 -13.29 2.21
CA GLN A 146 -0.64 -12.20 3.17
C GLN A 146 0.76 -11.76 3.62
N THR A 147 0.99 -10.45 3.66
CA THR A 147 2.22 -9.87 4.20
C THR A 147 1.90 -8.61 5.02
N ARG A 148 2.81 -8.20 5.90
CA ARG A 148 2.70 -6.93 6.63
C ARG A 148 3.34 -5.81 5.84
N GLN A 149 2.75 -4.62 5.89
CA GLN A 149 3.25 -3.45 5.19
C GLN A 149 3.06 -2.18 6.01
N ILE A 150 4.06 -1.30 5.94
CA ILE A 150 3.93 0.10 6.34
C ILE A 150 3.62 0.92 5.10
N SER A 151 2.55 1.70 5.15
CA SER A 151 2.11 2.53 4.02
C SER A 151 1.88 3.98 4.40
N TYR A 152 2.24 4.87 3.48
CA TYR A 152 2.06 6.31 3.59
C TYR A 152 0.90 6.79 2.71
N PHE A 153 0.12 7.74 3.22
CA PHE A 153 -0.94 8.43 2.47
C PHE A 153 -0.82 9.95 2.65
N GLY A 154 -0.72 10.67 1.54
CA GLY A 154 -0.69 12.14 1.49
C GLY A 154 -1.90 12.70 0.76
N LEU A 155 -2.55 13.72 1.33
CA LEU A 155 -3.68 14.45 0.74
C LEU A 155 -3.37 15.95 0.67
N PHE A 156 -3.51 16.55 -0.52
CA PHE A 156 -3.12 17.94 -0.78
C PHE A 156 -4.19 18.68 -1.58
N LEU A 157 -4.35 19.99 -1.30
CA LEU A 157 -5.18 20.88 -2.12
C LEU A 157 -4.44 21.36 -3.37
N ASP A 158 -3.15 21.58 -3.23
CA ASP A 158 -2.27 22.12 -4.27
C ASP A 158 -1.53 21.00 -4.99
N LYS A 159 -1.56 21.04 -6.33
CA LYS A 159 -0.85 20.08 -7.18
C LYS A 159 0.65 20.15 -6.90
N ASP A 160 1.21 21.35 -6.81
CA ASP A 160 2.66 21.49 -6.66
C ASP A 160 3.12 21.02 -5.27
N ALA A 161 2.30 21.20 -4.24
CA ALA A 161 2.53 20.62 -2.92
C ALA A 161 2.57 19.09 -2.97
N SER A 162 1.68 18.44 -3.73
CA SER A 162 1.71 16.98 -3.89
C SER A 162 2.99 16.51 -4.60
N VAL A 163 3.42 17.19 -5.66
CA VAL A 163 4.67 16.87 -6.39
C VAL A 163 5.89 17.05 -5.49
N ARG A 164 6.00 18.20 -4.80
CA ARG A 164 7.09 18.44 -3.84
C ARG A 164 7.11 17.39 -2.73
N THR A 165 5.95 16.90 -2.32
CA THR A 165 5.85 15.82 -1.33
C THR A 165 6.37 14.51 -1.87
N PHE A 166 5.92 14.14 -3.07
CA PHE A 166 6.34 12.93 -3.77
C PHE A 166 7.88 12.88 -3.91
N ASP A 167 8.51 13.93 -4.43
CA ASP A 167 9.96 13.98 -4.61
C ASP A 167 10.70 13.94 -3.27
N LYS A 168 10.25 14.72 -2.29
CA LYS A 168 10.89 14.77 -0.98
C LYS A 168 10.78 13.44 -0.25
N LEU A 169 9.62 12.78 -0.33
CA LEU A 169 9.40 11.49 0.32
C LEU A 169 10.30 10.41 -0.28
N ALA A 170 10.48 10.39 -1.61
CA ALA A 170 11.37 9.45 -2.29
C ALA A 170 12.83 9.58 -1.81
N VAL A 171 13.33 10.81 -1.64
CA VAL A 171 14.66 11.06 -1.08
C VAL A 171 14.72 10.64 0.39
N THR A 172 13.75 11.08 1.21
CA THR A 172 13.70 10.75 2.64
C THR A 172 13.67 9.25 2.90
N ILE A 173 12.93 8.47 2.11
CA ILE A 173 12.90 7.01 2.30
C ILE A 173 14.20 6.33 1.82
N SER A 174 14.87 6.88 0.81
CA SER A 174 16.17 6.38 0.37
C SER A 174 17.25 6.63 1.43
N GLU A 175 17.26 7.83 2.02
CA GLU A 175 18.14 8.19 3.14
C GLU A 175 17.84 7.31 4.36
N PHE A 176 16.56 7.15 4.72
CA PHE A 176 16.13 6.28 5.81
C PHE A 176 16.68 4.86 5.68
N TRP A 177 16.56 4.22 4.51
CA TRP A 177 17.08 2.86 4.31
C TRP A 177 18.60 2.81 4.34
N SER A 178 19.27 3.86 3.85
CA SER A 178 20.74 3.97 3.90
C SER A 178 21.25 4.14 5.33
N ASP A 179 20.53 4.88 6.17
CA ASP A 179 20.88 5.06 7.57
C ASP A 179 20.53 3.82 8.41
N PHE A 180 19.41 3.18 8.10
CA PHE A 180 18.94 2.00 8.83
C PHE A 180 19.82 0.78 8.59
N GLN A 181 20.33 0.57 7.38
CA GLN A 181 21.31 -0.49 7.05
C GLN A 181 22.47 0.10 6.21
N PRO A 182 23.49 0.71 6.84
CA PRO A 182 24.57 1.43 6.16
C PRO A 182 25.42 0.59 5.19
N HIS A 183 25.45 -0.73 5.38
CA HIS A 183 26.14 -1.66 4.49
C HIS A 183 25.33 -2.01 3.23
N TRP A 184 24.02 -1.74 3.22
CA TRP A 184 23.18 -2.01 2.05
C TRP A 184 23.43 -0.97 0.97
N LYS A 185 23.66 -1.45 -0.26
CA LYS A 185 23.76 -0.56 -1.42
C LYS A 185 22.37 -0.15 -1.88
N ILE A 186 21.93 1.02 -1.44
CA ILE A 186 20.63 1.58 -1.80
C ILE A 186 20.69 2.33 -3.13
N LYS A 187 19.69 2.09 -3.99
CA LYS A 187 19.52 2.73 -5.28
C LYS A 187 18.10 3.26 -5.40
N LEU A 188 17.98 4.56 -5.63
CA LEU A 188 16.74 5.23 -6.00
C LEU A 188 16.61 5.25 -7.53
N SER A 189 15.45 4.85 -8.06
CA SER A 189 15.20 4.84 -9.51
C SER A 189 13.76 5.19 -9.88
N VAL A 190 13.58 5.78 -11.05
CA VAL A 190 12.27 6.06 -11.64
C VAL A 190 11.73 4.78 -12.27
N VAL A 191 10.44 4.51 -12.08
CA VAL A 191 9.72 3.45 -12.78
C VAL A 191 9.27 3.99 -14.15
N PRO A 192 9.57 3.28 -15.26
CA PRO A 192 9.19 3.76 -16.59
C PRO A 192 7.69 3.63 -16.85
N ASP A 193 7.16 4.47 -17.74
CA ASP A 193 5.73 4.57 -18.05
C ASP A 193 5.00 3.23 -18.28
N PRO A 194 5.55 2.22 -18.99
CA PRO A 194 4.86 0.94 -19.21
C PRO A 194 4.61 0.14 -17.93
N ASP A 195 5.41 0.39 -16.89
CA ASP A 195 5.36 -0.30 -15.61
C ASP A 195 4.54 0.46 -14.55
N LEU A 196 4.01 1.64 -14.89
CA LEU A 196 3.13 2.41 -14.02
C LEU A 196 1.73 1.79 -13.97
N ARG A 197 1.12 1.83 -12.79
CA ARG A 197 -0.29 1.48 -12.60
C ARG A 197 -1.18 2.59 -13.18
N TYR A 198 -2.42 2.27 -13.52
CA TYR A 198 -3.36 3.22 -14.15
C TYR A 198 -3.58 4.51 -13.34
N CYS A 199 -3.50 4.44 -12.01
CA CYS A 199 -3.65 5.60 -11.14
C CYS A 199 -2.35 6.41 -10.94
N GLU A 200 -1.21 5.94 -11.43
CA GLU A 200 0.10 6.54 -11.18
C GLU A 200 0.46 7.52 -12.30
N MET A 201 0.80 8.75 -11.93
CA MET A 201 1.42 9.73 -12.82
C MET A 201 2.95 9.57 -12.87
N ALA A 202 3.53 9.14 -11.76
CA ALA A 202 4.96 8.88 -11.60
C ALA A 202 5.19 7.97 -10.40
N ARG A 203 6.26 7.17 -10.43
CA ARG A 203 6.65 6.31 -9.32
C ARG A 203 8.17 6.26 -9.17
N TRP A 204 8.63 6.44 -7.93
CA TRP A 204 10.00 6.17 -7.51
C TRP A 204 10.05 4.83 -6.78
N LYS A 205 11.10 4.04 -7.03
CA LYS A 205 11.40 2.84 -6.26
C LYS A 205 12.77 2.95 -5.58
N VAL A 206 12.82 2.53 -4.32
CA VAL A 206 14.04 2.36 -3.54
C VAL A 206 14.37 0.88 -3.53
N THR A 207 15.55 0.55 -4.03
CA THR A 207 16.00 -0.84 -4.19
C THR A 207 17.31 -1.07 -3.44
N MET A 208 17.42 -2.23 -2.79
CA MET A 208 18.69 -2.78 -2.35
C MET A 208 19.33 -3.50 -3.54
N VAL A 209 20.61 -3.23 -3.80
CA VAL A 209 21.39 -3.93 -4.83
C VAL A 209 22.38 -4.87 -4.15
N ALA A 210 22.16 -6.17 -4.30
CA ALA A 210 23.03 -7.18 -3.73
C ALA A 210 24.39 -7.27 -4.44
N GLU A 211 25.36 -7.95 -3.82
CA GLU A 211 26.70 -8.16 -4.40
C GLU A 211 26.65 -8.87 -5.76
N ASP A 212 25.71 -9.81 -5.93
CA ASP A 212 25.45 -10.53 -7.18
C ASP A 212 24.72 -9.68 -8.23
N LYS A 213 24.44 -8.40 -7.91
CA LYS A 213 23.70 -7.40 -8.69
C LYS A 213 22.19 -7.66 -8.80
N SER A 214 21.65 -8.58 -8.03
CA SER A 214 20.20 -8.71 -7.87
C SER A 214 19.62 -7.46 -7.20
N GLU A 215 18.49 -6.96 -7.68
CA GLU A 215 17.82 -5.78 -7.11
C GLU A 215 16.54 -6.22 -6.38
N PHE A 216 16.35 -5.72 -5.16
CA PHE A 216 15.18 -6.00 -4.31
C PHE A 216 14.51 -4.69 -3.92
N GLU A 217 13.22 -4.54 -4.23
CA GLU A 217 12.46 -3.33 -3.89
C GLU A 217 12.16 -3.28 -2.39
N LEU A 218 12.70 -2.28 -1.70
CA LEU A 218 12.45 -2.04 -0.27
C LEU A 218 11.25 -1.13 -0.05
N ALA A 219 11.08 -0.14 -0.94
CA ALA A 219 10.01 0.83 -0.86
C ALA A 219 9.68 1.43 -2.23
N SER A 220 8.48 2.01 -2.34
CA SER A 220 8.12 2.84 -3.48
C SER A 220 7.21 4.00 -3.10
N VAL A 221 7.27 5.08 -3.87
CA VAL A 221 6.43 6.26 -3.71
C VAL A 221 5.78 6.57 -5.04
N SER A 222 4.48 6.82 -5.02
CA SER A 222 3.64 7.01 -6.20
C SER A 222 2.91 8.34 -6.12
N LEU A 223 3.02 9.15 -7.17
CA LEU A 223 2.23 10.36 -7.37
C LEU A 223 0.96 9.97 -8.11
N LEU A 224 -0.21 10.21 -7.51
CA LEU A 224 -1.49 9.76 -8.07
C LEU A 224 -2.29 10.90 -8.73
N GLY A 225 -1.86 12.15 -8.54
CA GLY A 225 -2.64 13.31 -8.94
C GLY A 225 -4.01 13.31 -8.26
N ASP A 226 -5.04 13.69 -9.00
CA ASP A 226 -6.44 13.69 -8.54
C ASP A 226 -7.25 12.50 -9.11
N TRP A 227 -6.59 11.47 -9.67
CA TRP A 227 -7.26 10.31 -10.27
C TRP A 227 -8.18 9.61 -9.27
N VAL A 228 -7.61 9.18 -8.15
CA VAL A 228 -8.31 8.38 -7.14
C VAL A 228 -9.37 9.21 -6.42
N SER A 229 -9.08 10.48 -6.13
CA SER A 229 -10.03 11.37 -5.46
C SER A 229 -11.22 11.72 -6.33
N ARG A 230 -11.06 11.91 -7.65
CA ARG A 230 -12.17 12.09 -8.60
C ARG A 230 -13.08 10.86 -8.66
N ARG A 231 -12.50 9.67 -8.68
CA ARG A 231 -13.27 8.41 -8.76
C ARG A 231 -13.93 8.05 -7.44
N GLY A 232 -13.30 8.41 -6.33
CA GLY A 232 -13.83 8.21 -4.97
C GLY A 232 -14.69 9.36 -4.46
N ASP A 233 -14.95 10.39 -5.27
CA ASP A 233 -15.63 11.63 -4.90
C ASP A 233 -15.10 12.28 -3.60
N ILE A 234 -13.77 12.29 -3.45
CA ILE A 234 -13.06 12.82 -2.27
C ILE A 234 -12.68 14.28 -2.54
N LYS A 235 -13.28 15.19 -1.79
CA LYS A 235 -13.17 16.64 -2.04
C LYS A 235 -12.69 17.40 -0.82
N SER A 236 -12.20 18.61 -1.06
CA SER A 236 -12.02 19.60 -0.02
C SER A 236 -13.36 20.22 0.39
N SER A 237 -13.57 20.37 1.70
CA SER A 237 -14.72 21.09 2.24
C SER A 237 -14.65 22.61 2.04
N SER A 238 -13.47 23.16 1.75
CA SER A 238 -13.29 24.61 1.58
C SER A 238 -13.67 25.12 0.20
N ASN A 239 -13.43 24.33 -0.86
CA ASN A 239 -13.60 24.78 -2.24
C ASN A 239 -14.18 23.70 -3.18
N GLY A 240 -14.52 22.50 -2.67
CA GLY A 240 -15.12 21.42 -3.44
C GLY A 240 -14.18 20.75 -4.46
N VAL A 241 -12.89 21.11 -4.47
CA VAL A 241 -11.91 20.55 -5.41
C VAL A 241 -11.47 19.16 -4.95
N HIS A 242 -11.27 18.26 -5.91
CA HIS A 242 -10.75 16.91 -5.66
C HIS A 242 -9.28 16.97 -5.21
N LEU A 243 -8.94 16.14 -4.23
CA LEU A 243 -7.62 16.20 -3.58
C LEU A 243 -6.52 15.57 -4.43
N PHE A 244 -5.33 16.15 -4.43
CA PHE A 244 -4.13 15.52 -4.99
C PHE A 244 -3.55 14.53 -3.99
N MET A 245 -3.20 13.33 -4.45
CA MET A 245 -2.79 12.22 -3.59
C MET A 245 -1.37 11.72 -3.87
N VAL A 246 -0.68 11.33 -2.79
CA VAL A 246 0.61 10.63 -2.82
C VAL A 246 0.45 9.35 -2.00
N PHE A 247 0.91 8.21 -2.53
CA PHE A 247 0.87 6.93 -1.84
C PHE A 247 2.27 6.33 -1.75
N GLY A 248 2.63 5.76 -0.60
CA GLY A 248 3.92 5.11 -0.40
C GLY A 248 3.76 3.69 0.14
N GLU A 249 4.48 2.75 -0.45
CA GLU A 249 4.77 1.43 0.12
C GLU A 249 6.12 1.58 0.81
N MET A 250 6.12 1.84 2.12
CA MET A 250 7.32 2.28 2.85
C MET A 250 8.19 1.11 3.29
N VAL A 251 7.55 0.04 3.74
CA VAL A 251 8.21 -1.22 4.10
C VAL A 251 7.24 -2.35 3.80
N ASN A 252 7.68 -3.35 3.02
CA ASN A 252 6.97 -4.61 2.87
C ASN A 252 7.78 -5.71 3.57
N LEU A 253 7.17 -6.43 4.51
CA LEU A 253 7.87 -7.41 5.35
C LEU A 253 8.50 -8.54 4.53
N GLU A 254 7.83 -9.01 3.47
CA GLU A 254 8.35 -10.09 2.62
C GLU A 254 9.60 -9.64 1.86
N ASN A 255 9.54 -8.44 1.27
CA ASN A 255 10.70 -7.86 0.60
C ASN A 255 11.85 -7.59 1.58
N PHE A 256 11.53 -7.11 2.78
CA PHE A 256 12.51 -6.82 3.82
C PHE A 256 13.21 -8.10 4.30
N ILE A 257 12.47 -9.17 4.56
CA ILE A 257 13.02 -10.49 4.89
C ILE A 257 13.89 -11.01 3.75
N THR A 258 13.43 -10.85 2.50
CA THR A 258 14.18 -11.29 1.32
C THR A 258 15.51 -10.53 1.19
N ALA A 259 15.50 -9.22 1.41
CA ALA A 259 16.70 -8.39 1.40
C ALA A 259 17.70 -8.83 2.50
N VAL A 260 17.22 -9.00 3.74
CA VAL A 260 18.03 -9.52 4.86
C VAL A 260 18.63 -10.90 4.53
N GLY A 261 17.82 -11.82 4.00
CA GLY A 261 18.27 -13.15 3.65
C GLY A 261 19.31 -13.18 2.53
N LYS A 262 19.37 -12.14 1.69
CA LYS A 262 20.33 -12.02 0.58
C LYS A 262 21.66 -11.41 1.00
N GLU A 263 21.64 -10.36 1.82
CA GLU A 263 22.87 -9.73 2.32
C GLU A 263 23.52 -10.52 3.47
N GLY A 264 22.76 -11.37 4.16
CA GLY A 264 23.28 -12.23 5.23
C GLY A 264 23.69 -11.49 6.52
N THR A 265 23.65 -10.15 6.54
CA THR A 265 23.86 -9.32 7.72
C THR A 265 22.71 -8.35 7.92
N PHE A 266 22.08 -8.43 9.09
CA PHE A 266 21.04 -7.51 9.54
C PHE A 266 21.48 -6.88 10.85
N GLN A 267 21.60 -5.56 10.88
CA GLN A 267 21.86 -4.82 12.11
C GLN A 267 20.53 -4.42 12.72
N SER A 268 20.05 -5.19 13.70
CA SER A 268 18.93 -4.76 14.54
C SER A 268 19.37 -3.51 15.31
N ALA A 269 18.53 -2.49 15.35
CA ALA A 269 18.85 -1.21 15.99
C ALA A 269 18.88 -1.26 17.54
N SER A 270 19.08 -2.44 18.10
CA SER A 270 19.09 -2.75 19.53
C SER A 270 20.49 -3.01 20.10
N GLU A 271 21.54 -2.51 19.44
CA GLU A 271 22.91 -2.41 20.00
C GLU A 271 23.40 -0.96 20.05
#